data_AF-A0A1N6FF92-F1
#
_entry.id   AF-A0A1N6FF92-F1
#
_cell.length_a   1.000
_cell.length_b   1.000
_cell.length_c   1.000
_cell.angle_alpha   90.00
_cell.angle_beta   90.00
_cell.angle_gamma   90.00
#
_symmetry.space_group_name_H-M   'P 1'
#
loop_
_entity.id
_entity.type
_entity.pdbx_description
1 polymer ?
#
loop_
_entity_poly.entity_id
_entity_poly.type
_entity_poly.pdbx_seq_one_letter_code
_entity_poly.pdbx_strand_id
1 'polypeptide(L)' 'MKTKTALAALALAFAPVLAHAECASKHEVTMSCAEGTVWDEKTSSCITPTG' A
#
# COMPACT_ATOMS: atom_id res chain seq x y z
N MET A 1 39.81 -1.82 11.81
CA MET A 1 38.65 -0.90 11.81
C MET A 1 37.94 -0.86 10.46
N LYS A 2 38.64 -0.63 9.33
CA LYS A 2 38.04 -0.55 7.97
C LYS A 2 37.17 -1.75 7.54
N THR A 3 37.57 -2.98 7.90
CA THR A 3 36.82 -4.21 7.56
C THR A 3 35.50 -4.33 8.32
N LYS A 4 35.48 -3.91 9.60
CA LYS A 4 34.27 -3.90 10.43
C LYS A 4 33.26 -2.87 9.92
N THR A 5 33.73 -1.73 9.44
CA THR A 5 32.88 -0.68 8.85
C THR A 5 32.30 -1.11 7.51
N ALA A 6 33.07 -1.81 6.67
CA ALA A 6 32.59 -2.32 5.39
C ALA A 6 31.49 -3.37 5.55
N LEU A 7 31.65 -4.29 6.51
CA LEU A 7 30.62 -5.29 6.84
C LEU A 7 29.34 -4.65 7.38
N ALA A 8 29.46 -3.64 8.26
CA ALA A 8 28.30 -2.92 8.78
C ALA A 8 27.55 -2.17 7.67
N ALA A 9 28.28 -1.48 6.77
CA ALA A 9 27.70 -0.76 5.64
C ALA A 9 26.99 -1.71 4.66
N LEU A 10 27.57 -2.88 4.41
CA LEU A 10 26.95 -3.91 3.58
C LEU A 10 25.63 -4.39 4.21
N ALA A 11 25.62 -4.69 5.52
CA ALA A 11 24.40 -5.11 6.22
C ALA A 11 23.30 -4.04 6.19
N LEU A 12 23.65 -2.77 6.35
CA LEU A 12 22.72 -1.63 6.27
C LEU A 12 22.16 -1.43 4.86
N ALA A 13 22.93 -1.70 3.80
CA ALA A 13 22.47 -1.59 2.42
C ALA A 13 21.39 -2.62 2.05
N PHE A 14 21.33 -3.77 2.76
CA PHE A 14 20.29 -4.78 2.59
C PHE A 14 19.07 -4.58 3.50
N ALA A 15 19.11 -3.63 4.45
CA ALA A 15 17.97 -3.32 5.32
C ALA A 15 16.65 -2.97 4.58
N PRO A 16 16.64 -2.17 3.48
CA PRO A 16 15.39 -1.85 2.78
C PRO A 16 14.79 -3.05 2.01
N VAL A 17 15.54 -4.13 1.78
CA VAL A 17 15.01 -5.38 1.18
C VAL A 17 14.14 -6.16 2.17
N LEU A 18 14.27 -5.90 3.48
CA LEU A 18 13.40 -6.50 4.50
C LEU A 18 12.20 -5.61 4.83
N ALA A 19 12.21 -4.35 4.37
CA ALA A 19 11.13 -3.38 4.53
C ALA A 19 10.17 -3.40 3.33
N HIS A 20 9.93 -4.58 2.74
CA HIS A 20 8.78 -4.76 1.86
C HIS A 20 7.53 -4.58 2.71
N ALA A 21 6.96 -3.38 2.63
CA ALA A 21 5.86 -2.95 3.46
C ALA A 21 4.74 -4.00 3.50
N GLU A 22 4.29 -4.30 4.71
CA GLU A 22 3.06 -5.01 5.08
C GLU A 22 1.79 -4.26 4.57
N CYS A 23 1.89 -3.48 3.50
CA CYS A 23 0.86 -2.59 2.98
C CYS A 23 0.01 -3.29 1.90
N ALA A 24 -0.28 -4.57 2.11
CA ALA A 24 -1.26 -5.30 1.31
C ALA A 24 -2.42 -5.84 2.15
N SER A 25 -2.22 -5.98 3.46
CA SER A 25 -3.10 -6.80 4.31
C SER A 25 -3.81 -6.02 5.43
N LYS A 26 -3.46 -4.74 5.66
CA LYS A 26 -4.03 -3.92 6.74
C LYS A 26 -4.46 -2.50 6.34
N HIS A 27 -4.54 -2.21 5.04
CA HIS A 27 -5.30 -1.04 4.61
C HIS A 27 -6.70 -1.52 4.30
N GLU A 28 -7.66 -1.12 5.12
CA GLU A 28 -9.05 -1.02 4.67
C GLU A 28 -9.06 -0.04 3.50
N VAL A 29 -9.00 -0.60 2.29
CA VAL A 29 -9.10 0.18 1.07
C VAL A 29 -10.56 0.63 1.01
N THR A 30 -10.84 1.81 1.57
CA THR A 30 -12.07 2.51 1.26
C THR A 30 -12.02 2.81 -0.23
N MET A 31 -12.69 1.95 -1.01
CA MET A 31 -12.94 2.17 -2.42
C MET A 31 -13.94 3.31 -2.51
N SER A 32 -13.43 4.55 -2.49
CA SER A 32 -14.25 5.72 -2.79
C SER A 32 -14.64 5.66 -4.26
N CYS A 33 -15.94 5.62 -4.51
CA CYS A 33 -16.47 5.81 -5.85
C CYS A 33 -16.03 7.17 -6.41
N ALA A 34 -15.94 7.27 -7.75
CA ALA A 34 -15.59 8.52 -8.42
C ALA A 34 -16.57 9.64 -8.02
N GLU A 35 -16.13 10.89 -8.09
CA GLU A 35 -16.96 12.05 -7.73
C GLU A 35 -18.31 12.00 -8.46
N GLY A 36 -19.41 12.16 -7.72
CA GLY A 36 -20.77 12.11 -8.27
C GLY A 36 -21.35 10.71 -8.48
N THR A 37 -20.62 9.64 -8.10
CA THR A 37 -21.13 8.26 -8.12
C THR A 37 -21.26 7.69 -6.71
N VAL A 38 -22.20 6.76 -6.52
CA VAL A 38 -22.49 6.11 -5.24
C VAL A 38 -22.32 4.60 -5.35
N TRP A 39 -21.90 3.97 -4.27
CA TRP A 39 -21.80 2.52 -4.19
C TRP A 39 -23.20 1.89 -4.20
N ASP A 40 -23.47 1.01 -5.15
CA ASP A 40 -24.67 0.18 -5.18
C ASP A 40 -24.32 -1.25 -4.77
N GLU A 41 -24.86 -1.69 -3.62
CA GLU A 41 -24.68 -3.04 -3.11
C GLU A 41 -25.31 -4.11 -4.01
N LYS A 42 -26.38 -3.78 -4.76
CA LYS A 42 -27.07 -4.74 -5.63
C LYS A 42 -26.21 -5.15 -6.82
N THR A 43 -25.48 -4.20 -7.40
CA THR A 43 -24.60 -4.43 -8.56
C THR A 43 -23.12 -4.51 -8.18
N SER A 44 -22.79 -4.31 -6.90
CA SER A 44 -21.41 -4.24 -6.39
C SER A 44 -20.54 -3.31 -7.24
N SER A 45 -21.11 -2.16 -7.61
CA SER A 45 -20.54 -1.21 -8.56
C SER A 45 -20.86 0.22 -8.16
N CYS A 46 -20.02 1.17 -8.60
CA CYS A 46 -20.32 2.60 -8.47
C CYS A 46 -21.28 3.03 -9.59
N ILE A 47 -22.45 3.56 -9.22
CA ILE A 47 -23.46 4.03 -10.17
C ILE A 47 -23.65 5.55 -10.07
N THR A 48 -24.08 6.17 -11.16
CA THR A 48 -24.57 7.56 -11.12
C THR A 48 -26.00 7.56 -10.56
N PRO A 49 -26.29 8.25 -9.44
CA PRO A 49 -27.65 8.38 -8.94
C PRO A 49 -28.50 9.10 -9.99
N THR A 50 -29.58 8.47 -10.45
CA THR A 50 -30.60 9.15 -11.25
C THR A 50 -31.50 9.92 -10.27
N GLY A 51 -31.36 11.25 -10.24
CA GLY A 51 -32.30 12.15 -9.57
C GLY A 51 -33.61 12.32 -10.34
#